data_AF-A0A5B9VU66-F1
#
_entry.id   AF-A0A5B9VU66-F1
#
_cell.length_a   1.000
_cell.length_b   1.000
_cell.length_c   1.000
_cell.angle_alpha   90.00
_cell.angle_beta   90.00
_cell.angle_gamma   90.00
#
_symmetry.space_group_name_H-M   'P 1'
#
loop_
_entity.id
_entity.type
_entity.pdbx_description
1 polymer ?
#
loop_
_entity_poly.entity_id
_entity_poly.type
_entity_poly.pdbx_seq_one_letter_code
_entity_poly.pdbx_strand_id
1 'polypeptide(L)'
;MEMPANLQSLVTSLGPLKLTDTQRTVVTLGRLVRSRLSVHSYLRPECHRHKTYLRPVREGRFATPHHRFGLHVIAAAVRFRRAEHHSVPEVHAELACRSLPI
;
A
#
# COMPACT_ATOMS: atom_id res chain seq x y z
N MET A 1 22.17 11.03 0.01
CA MET A 1 21.80 9.69 -0.47
C MET A 1 21.47 9.85 -1.94
N GLU A 2 22.50 9.73 -2.79
CA GLU A 2 22.39 9.97 -4.23
C GLU A 2 21.53 8.89 -4.89
N MET A 3 20.56 9.32 -5.72
CA MET A 3 19.78 8.41 -6.56
C MET A 3 20.68 7.91 -7.69
N PRO A 4 20.77 6.60 -7.96
CA PRO A 4 21.61 6.08 -9.03
C PRO A 4 21.14 6.63 -10.39
N ALA A 5 22.11 7.00 -11.25
CA ALA A 5 21.91 7.64 -12.55
C ALA A 5 20.96 6.88 -13.51
N ASN A 6 20.71 5.59 -13.25
CA ASN A 6 19.78 4.76 -14.02
C ASN A 6 18.30 5.07 -13.76
N LEU A 7 17.96 5.68 -12.61
CA LEU A 7 16.59 6.10 -12.31
C LEU A 7 16.26 7.44 -12.96
N GLN A 8 17.24 8.34 -13.10
CA GLN A 8 17.04 9.62 -13.79
C GLN A 8 16.72 9.42 -15.28
N SER A 9 17.43 8.53 -15.96
CA SER A 9 17.17 8.21 -17.38
C SER A 9 15.82 7.51 -17.61
N LEU A 10 15.42 6.62 -16.67
CA LEU A 10 14.07 6.07 -16.65
C LEU A 10 13.06 7.20 -16.52
N VAL A 11 13.22 8.13 -15.56
CA VAL A 11 12.32 9.27 -15.36
C VAL A 11 12.20 10.18 -16.58
N THR A 12 13.29 10.42 -17.33
CA THR A 12 13.27 11.22 -18.56
C THR A 12 12.49 10.53 -19.70
N SER A 13 12.49 9.20 -19.76
CA SER A 13 11.72 8.42 -20.75
C SER A 13 10.22 8.31 -20.45
N LEU A 14 9.78 8.65 -19.23
CA LEU A 14 8.38 8.48 -18.79
C LEU A 14 7.41 9.52 -19.39
N GLY A 15 7.90 10.54 -20.11
CA GLY A 15 7.06 11.66 -20.52
C GLY A 15 6.47 12.41 -19.31
N PRO A 16 5.52 13.35 -19.53
CA PRO A 16 4.85 14.00 -18.41
C PRO A 16 4.07 12.94 -17.61
N LEU A 17 4.49 12.74 -16.36
CA LEU A 17 3.75 11.96 -15.38
C LEU A 17 2.71 12.87 -14.73
N LYS A 18 1.44 12.48 -14.79
CA LYS A 18 0.41 13.12 -13.98
C LYS A 18 0.52 12.58 -12.56
N LEU A 19 0.79 13.46 -11.61
CA LEU A 19 0.69 13.13 -10.18
C LEU A 19 -0.74 13.35 -9.73
N THR A 20 -1.40 12.30 -9.26
CA THR A 20 -2.73 12.39 -8.64
C THR A 20 -2.58 12.01 -7.18
N ASP A 21 -2.80 12.98 -6.30
CA ASP A 21 -2.84 12.73 -4.86
C ASP A 21 -4.19 12.11 -4.48
N THR A 22 -4.16 10.91 -3.93
CA THR A 22 -5.31 10.18 -3.41
C THR A 22 -5.10 9.92 -1.93
N GLN A 23 -6.02 10.40 -1.09
CA GLN A 23 -5.98 10.08 0.32
C GLN A 23 -6.68 8.74 0.58
N ARG A 24 -6.02 7.87 1.34
CA ARG A 24 -6.57 6.57 1.72
C ARG A 24 -6.35 6.30 3.21
N THR A 25 -7.40 5.86 3.88
CA THR A 25 -7.29 5.36 5.26
C THR A 25 -6.80 3.93 5.25
N VAL A 26 -5.70 3.68 5.95
CA VAL A 26 -5.14 2.35 6.20
C VAL A 26 -5.33 2.01 7.68
N VAL A 27 -5.94 0.86 7.93
CA VAL A 27 -6.14 0.27 9.24
C VAL A 27 -4.83 -0.40 9.67
N THR A 28 -4.26 0.04 10.79
CA THR A 28 -3.03 -0.52 11.35
C THR A 28 -3.23 -1.02 12.78
N LEU A 29 -2.46 -2.02 13.22
CA LEU A 29 -2.56 -2.54 14.59
C LEU A 29 -2.33 -1.39 15.60
N GLY A 30 -3.34 -1.12 16.44
CA GLY A 30 -3.30 -0.05 17.44
C GLY A 30 -3.52 1.38 16.93
N ARG A 31 -3.63 1.63 15.62
CA ARG A 31 -3.89 2.98 15.09
C ARG A 31 -4.51 2.98 13.69
N LEU A 32 -5.38 3.94 13.40
CA LEU A 32 -5.78 4.26 12.04
C LEU A 32 -4.79 5.28 11.45
N VAL A 33 -4.15 4.95 10.32
CA VAL A 33 -3.22 5.85 9.63
C VAL A 33 -3.86 6.32 8.33
N ARG A 34 -4.13 7.62 8.22
CA ARG A 34 -4.49 8.25 6.94
C ARG A 34 -3.20 8.45 6.14
N SER A 35 -3.07 7.70 5.05
CA SER A 35 -1.94 7.82 4.14
C SER A 35 -2.33 8.63 2.92
N ARG A 36 -1.43 9.53 2.51
CA ARG A 36 -1.55 10.31 1.29
C ARG A 36 -0.75 9.61 0.19
N LEU A 37 -1.43 9.17 -0.85
CA LEU A 37 -0.86 8.36 -1.91
C LEU A 37 -0.76 9.18 -3.18
N SER A 38 0.45 9.45 -3.64
CA SER A 38 0.66 10.10 -4.92
C SER A 38 0.77 9.02 -6.01
N VAL A 39 -0.27 8.89 -6.82
CA VAL A 39 -0.32 7.96 -7.95
C VAL A 39 0.24 8.66 -9.17
N HIS A 40 1.20 8.04 -9.85
CA HIS A 40 1.75 8.56 -11.09
C HIS A 40 1.07 7.88 -12.28
N SER A 41 0.60 8.63 -13.27
CA SER A 41 0.13 8.06 -14.53
C SER A 41 0.83 8.67 -15.73
N TYR A 42 1.05 7.87 -16.76
CA TYR A 42 1.63 8.31 -18.02
C TYR A 42 0.60 9.06 -18.87
N LEU A 43 0.95 10.26 -19.34
CA LEU A 43 0.06 11.08 -20.16
C LEU A 43 0.23 10.87 -21.68
N ARG A 44 1.38 10.39 -22.16
CA ARG A 44 1.62 10.24 -23.60
C ARG A 44 0.77 9.11 -24.20
N PRO A 45 -0.05 9.36 -25.23
CA PRO A 45 -0.84 8.32 -25.92
C PRO A 45 0.04 7.29 -26.63
N GLU A 46 1.23 7.68 -27.09
CA GLU A 46 2.14 6.84 -27.87
C GLU A 46 2.98 5.90 -26.97
N CYS A 47 2.94 6.10 -25.66
CA CYS A 47 3.61 5.21 -24.73
C CYS A 47 2.78 3.92 -24.54
N HIS A 48 3.42 2.76 -24.65
CA HIS A 48 2.82 1.47 -24.28
C HIS A 48 2.25 1.45 -22.84
N ARG A 49 2.77 2.33 -21.97
CA ARG A 49 2.32 2.51 -20.58
C ARG A 49 1.26 3.60 -20.40
N HIS A 50 0.69 4.12 -21.49
CA HIS A 50 -0.42 5.07 -21.42
C HIS A 50 -1.55 4.53 -20.53
N LYS A 51 -2.07 5.37 -19.63
CA LYS A 51 -3.07 5.00 -18.59
C LYS A 51 -2.61 3.93 -17.58
N THR A 52 -1.32 3.56 -17.55
CA THR A 52 -0.79 2.71 -16.49
C THR A 52 -0.53 3.55 -15.24
N TYR A 53 -1.05 3.10 -14.10
CA TYR A 53 -0.85 3.75 -12.80
C TYR A 53 0.37 3.13 -12.11
N LEU A 54 1.43 3.93 -11.97
CA LEU A 54 2.59 3.60 -11.14
C LEU A 54 2.29 4.01 -9.70
N ARG A 55 2.19 3.03 -8.81
CA ARG A 55 2.05 3.25 -7.37
C ARG A 55 3.40 3.31 -6.65
N PRO A 56 3.58 4.17 -5.65
CA PRO A 56 4.84 4.27 -4.92
C PRO A 56 5.16 2.99 -4.15
N VAL A 57 6.41 2.52 -4.22
CA VAL A 57 6.91 1.35 -3.47
C VAL A 57 6.70 1.51 -1.96
N ARG A 58 6.75 2.75 -1.45
CA ARG A 58 6.44 3.04 -0.04
C ARG A 58 5.02 2.62 0.36
N GLU A 59 4.01 2.78 -0.51
CA GLU A 59 2.64 2.32 -0.23
C GLU A 59 2.58 0.80 -0.03
N GLY A 60 3.21 0.05 -0.93
CA GLY A 60 3.17 -1.42 -0.91
C GLY A 60 3.77 -2.02 0.36
N ARG A 61 4.64 -1.29 1.06
CA ARG A 61 5.15 -1.70 2.38
C ARG A 61 4.11 -1.57 3.49
N PHE A 62 3.16 -0.64 3.35
CA PHE A 62 2.18 -0.34 4.39
C PHE A 62 0.83 -1.00 4.16
N ALA A 63 0.33 -1.06 2.92
CA ALA A 63 -1.01 -1.55 2.62
C ALA A 63 -1.08 -2.28 1.28
N THR A 64 -2.05 -3.18 1.16
CA THR A 64 -2.30 -3.84 -0.12
C THR A 64 -3.04 -2.90 -1.09
N PRO A 65 -2.90 -3.09 -2.41
CA PRO A 65 -3.45 -2.19 -3.43
C PRO A 65 -4.96 -1.95 -3.37
N HIS A 66 -5.75 -2.88 -2.81
CA HIS A 66 -7.21 -2.81 -2.79
C HIS A 66 -7.84 -2.90 -1.40
N HIS A 67 -7.12 -3.39 -0.37
CA HIS A 67 -7.70 -3.55 0.97
C HIS A 67 -7.26 -2.47 1.95
N ARG A 68 -8.20 -2.02 2.78
CA ARG A 68 -7.97 -0.98 3.80
C ARG A 68 -7.03 -1.45 4.91
N PHE A 69 -6.72 -2.74 4.99
CA PHE A 69 -5.85 -3.29 6.02
C PHE A 69 -4.37 -3.18 5.65
N GLY A 70 -3.57 -2.74 6.61
CA GLY A 70 -2.13 -2.74 6.49
C GLY A 70 -1.57 -4.16 6.45
N LEU A 71 -0.40 -4.33 5.83
CA LEU A 71 0.22 -5.66 5.67
C LEU A 71 0.49 -6.36 7.01
N HIS A 72 0.79 -5.59 8.06
CA HIS A 72 1.01 -6.10 9.41
C HIS A 72 -0.27 -6.60 10.09
N VAL A 73 -1.46 -6.08 9.74
CA VAL A 73 -2.75 -6.63 10.22
C VAL A 73 -2.95 -8.03 9.64
N ILE A 74 -2.68 -8.18 8.33
CA ILE A 74 -2.76 -9.48 7.64
C ILE A 74 -1.74 -10.46 8.24
N ALA A 75 -0.50 -10.01 8.46
CA ALA A 75 0.53 -10.84 9.07
C ALA A 75 0.16 -11.27 10.50
N ALA A 76 -0.43 -10.40 11.31
CA ALA A 76 -0.90 -10.76 12.65
C ALA A 76 -2.03 -11.78 12.59
N ALA A 77 -3.04 -11.59 11.73
CA ALA A 77 -4.13 -12.55 11.55
C ALA A 77 -3.60 -13.93 11.12
N VAL A 78 -2.64 -13.96 10.20
CA VAL A 78 -1.98 -15.21 9.77
C VAL A 78 -1.20 -15.84 10.92
N ARG A 79 -0.44 -15.06 11.69
CA ARG A 79 0.30 -15.54 12.87
C ARG A 79 -0.63 -16.17 13.89
N PHE A 80 -1.69 -15.47 14.30
CA PHE A 80 -2.65 -15.99 15.28
C PHE A 80 -3.26 -17.32 14.81
N ARG A 81 -3.67 -17.39 13.54
CA ARG A 81 -4.32 -18.58 13.02
C ARG A 81 -3.36 -19.74 12.80
N ARG A 82 -2.12 -19.48 12.39
CA ARG A 82 -1.19 -20.53 11.94
C ARG A 82 -0.15 -20.92 12.98
N ALA A 83 0.36 -19.95 13.74
CA ALA A 83 1.36 -20.20 14.77
C ALA A 83 0.72 -20.40 16.15
N GLU A 84 -0.37 -19.67 16.44
CA GLU A 84 -1.06 -19.73 17.75
C GLU A 84 -2.33 -20.58 17.69
N HIS A 85 -2.66 -21.12 16.51
CA HIS A 85 -3.82 -22.00 16.27
C HIS A 85 -5.19 -21.42 16.68
N HIS A 86 -5.29 -20.09 16.78
CA HIS A 86 -6.56 -19.42 17.07
C HIS A 86 -7.60 -19.72 15.98
N SER A 87 -8.81 -20.02 16.42
CA SER A 87 -9.99 -20.06 15.58
C SER A 87 -10.29 -18.68 14.99
N VAL A 88 -11.09 -18.63 13.93
CA VAL A 88 -11.52 -17.36 13.32
C VAL A 88 -12.13 -16.40 14.36
N PRO A 89 -13.12 -16.79 15.20
CA PRO A 89 -13.66 -15.88 16.20
C PRO A 89 -12.63 -15.39 17.23
N GLU A 90 -11.65 -16.21 17.61
CA GLU A 90 -10.57 -15.80 18.52
C GLU A 90 -9.62 -14.79 17.85
N VAL A 91 -9.32 -14.96 16.56
CA VAL A 91 -8.58 -13.95 15.77
C VAL A 91 -9.35 -12.64 15.73
N HIS A 92 -10.68 -12.68 15.53
CA HIS A 92 -11.50 -11.47 15.59
C HIS A 92 -11.46 -10.83 16.98
N ALA A 93 -11.56 -11.59 18.07
CA ALA A 93 -11.45 -11.04 19.42
C ALA A 93 -10.10 -10.36 19.67
N GLU A 94 -8.98 -10.99 19.29
CA GLU A 94 -7.63 -10.43 19.43
C GLU A 94 -7.43 -9.13 18.64
N LEU A 95 -7.89 -9.11 17.39
CA LEU A 95 -7.80 -7.91 16.56
C LEU A 95 -8.71 -6.77 17.09
N ALA A 96 -9.88 -7.10 17.63
CA ALA A 96 -10.81 -6.14 18.24
C ALA A 96 -10.24 -5.56 19.54
N CYS A 97 -9.62 -6.39 20.39
CA CYS A 97 -8.88 -5.94 21.58
C CYS A 97 -7.79 -4.93 21.24
N ARG A 98 -7.22 -5.01 20.03
CA ARG A 98 -6.20 -4.07 19.51
C ARG A 98 -6.80 -2.85 18.81
N SER A 99 -8.08 -2.57 19.05
CA SER A 99 -8.84 -1.43 18.52
C SER A 99 -8.92 -1.39 16.99
N LEU A 100 -8.88 -2.55 16.34
CA LEU A 100 -9.12 -2.64 14.91
C LEU A 100 -10.62 -2.69 14.61
N PRO A 101 -11.14 -1.87 13.67
CA PRO A 101 -12.47 -2.06 13.13
C PRO A 101 -12.44 -3.28 12.20
N ILE A 102 -13.00 -4.39 12.64
CA ILE A 102 -13.06 -5.68 11.94
C ILE A 102 -14.45 -6.29 12.03
#